data_AF-A0A0R2PZQ2-F1
#
_entry.id   AF-A0A0R2PZQ2-F1
#
_cell.length_a   1.000
_cell.length_b   1.000
_cell.length_c   1.000
_cell.angle_alpha   90.00
_cell.angle_beta   90.00
_cell.angle_gamma   90.00
#
_symmetry.space_group_name_H-M   'P 1'
#
loop_
_entity.id
_entity.type
_entity.pdbx_description
1 polymer ?
#
loop_
_entity_poly.entity_id
_entity_poly.type
_entity_poly.pdbx_seq_one_letter_code
_entity_poly.pdbx_strand_id
1 'polypeptide(L)'
;MTARTTLAVITVSLVSLTSCATTIIDTAPTTTAVAPTTTIPSGTPDELFAQMQQTIALLSKALSESNKGVARLRLAEIESIWSTLKPQVAERGDQFVQDMQRIVDLAISSIERNRPADADKSLRFLTLVIETL
;
A
#
# COMPACT_ATOMS: atom_id res chain seq x y z
N MET A 1 -52.91 53.93 -10.08
CA MET A 1 -51.98 54.56 -11.05
C MET A 1 -51.65 55.95 -10.53
N THR A 2 -50.45 56.15 -10.00
CA THR A 2 -49.72 57.44 -9.96
C THR A 2 -48.35 57.19 -9.36
N ALA A 3 -47.35 57.17 -10.23
CA ALA A 3 -45.94 57.22 -9.90
C ALA A 3 -45.60 58.58 -9.27
N ARG A 4 -44.52 58.62 -8.47
CA ARG A 4 -43.67 59.80 -8.39
C ARG A 4 -42.28 59.44 -7.87
N THR A 5 -41.37 59.44 -8.82
CA THR A 5 -39.92 59.43 -8.76
C THR A 5 -39.40 60.67 -8.02
N THR A 6 -38.40 60.51 -7.15
CA THR A 6 -37.52 61.63 -6.80
C THR A 6 -36.08 61.14 -6.63
N LEU A 7 -35.23 61.78 -7.42
CA LEU A 7 -33.79 61.67 -7.58
C LEU A 7 -33.09 62.61 -6.60
N ALA A 8 -31.98 62.19 -5.95
CA ALA A 8 -30.89 63.02 -5.38
C ALA A 8 -30.12 62.22 -4.31
N VAL A 9 -28.82 62.32 -4.05
CA VAL A 9 -27.68 63.09 -4.57
C VAL A 9 -26.44 62.34 -4.03
N ILE A 10 -25.36 62.38 -4.81
CA ILE A 10 -24.06 61.76 -4.54
C ILE A 10 -23.35 62.43 -3.35
N THR A 11 -22.79 61.63 -2.44
CA THR A 11 -21.70 62.05 -1.55
C THR A 11 -20.55 61.04 -1.62
N VAL A 12 -19.42 61.52 -2.15
CA VAL A 12 -18.12 60.85 -2.16
C VAL A 12 -17.49 61.02 -0.77
N SER A 13 -16.95 59.94 -0.21
CA SER A 13 -15.95 60.02 0.87
C SER A 13 -14.96 58.87 0.72
N LEU A 14 -13.76 59.23 0.25
CA LEU A 14 -12.54 58.44 0.32
C LEU A 14 -12.11 58.33 1.78
N VAL A 15 -12.01 57.10 2.31
CA VAL A 15 -11.21 56.80 3.50
C VAL A 15 -10.35 55.57 3.19
N SER A 16 -9.09 55.81 2.90
CA SER A 16 -8.05 54.79 2.76
C SER A 16 -7.54 54.42 4.14
N LEU A 17 -7.98 53.29 4.68
CA LEU A 17 -7.37 52.68 5.86
C LEU A 17 -6.36 51.63 5.40
N THR A 18 -5.08 51.96 5.53
CA THR A 18 -3.98 51.03 5.34
C THR A 18 -3.89 50.16 6.59
N SER A 19 -4.45 48.95 6.56
CA SER A 19 -4.19 47.97 7.60
C SER A 19 -3.02 47.07 7.16
N CYS A 20 -1.86 47.26 7.78
CA CYS A 20 -0.80 46.27 7.78
C CYS A 20 -1.33 45.01 8.47
N ALA A 21 -1.76 44.01 7.70
CA ALA A 21 -2.05 42.69 8.25
C ALA A 21 -0.71 42.00 8.54
N THR A 22 -0.45 41.75 9.82
CA THR A 22 0.70 40.98 10.30
C THR A 22 0.67 39.57 9.72
N THR A 23 1.70 39.19 8.98
CA THR A 23 1.92 37.79 8.59
C THR A 23 2.43 37.03 9.81
N ILE A 24 1.59 36.20 10.42
CA ILE A 24 2.07 35.17 11.35
C ILE A 24 2.72 34.09 10.49
N ILE A 25 4.05 34.01 10.53
CA ILE A 25 4.76 32.82 10.05
C ILE A 25 4.60 31.80 11.17
N ASP A 26 3.51 31.06 11.13
CA ASP A 26 3.39 29.84 11.90
C ASP A 26 4.31 28.83 11.20
N THR A 27 5.57 28.80 11.61
CA THR A 27 6.47 27.70 11.25
C THR A 27 5.97 26.48 12.00
N ALA A 28 4.88 25.89 11.51
CA ALA A 28 4.56 24.52 11.80
C ALA A 28 5.80 23.69 11.41
N PRO A 29 6.25 22.74 12.24
CA PRO A 29 7.33 21.86 11.84
C PRO A 29 6.87 21.13 10.58
N THR A 30 7.45 21.49 9.44
CA THR A 30 7.27 20.76 8.19
C THR A 30 7.85 19.38 8.43
N THR A 31 6.99 18.42 8.74
CA THR A 31 7.35 17.01 8.69
C THR A 31 7.58 16.70 7.22
N THR A 32 8.85 16.68 6.80
CA THR A 32 9.23 16.18 5.49
C THR A 32 8.73 14.74 5.40
N ALA A 33 7.65 14.52 4.65
CA ALA A 33 7.18 13.19 4.33
C ALA A 33 8.29 12.50 3.54
N VAL A 34 9.02 11.60 4.20
CA VAL A 34 9.96 10.70 3.53
C VAL A 34 9.10 9.82 2.62
N ALA A 35 9.31 9.92 1.30
CA ALA A 35 8.65 9.05 0.35
C ALA A 35 8.97 7.60 0.74
N PRO A 36 7.97 6.70 0.80
CA PRO A 36 8.24 5.31 1.12
C PRO A 36 9.11 4.72 0.01
N THR A 37 10.35 4.37 0.36
CA THR A 37 11.23 3.62 -0.55
C THR A 37 10.64 2.22 -0.69
N THR A 38 10.13 1.89 -1.87
CA THR A 38 9.72 0.52 -2.20
C THR A 38 10.93 -0.20 -2.78
N THR A 39 11.54 -1.07 -1.99
CA THR A 39 12.67 -1.89 -2.44
C THR A 39 12.13 -3.08 -3.23
N ILE A 40 12.56 -3.23 -4.48
CA ILE A 40 12.27 -4.44 -5.25
C ILE A 40 13.14 -5.57 -4.68
N PRO A 41 12.56 -6.73 -4.30
CA PRO A 41 13.31 -7.88 -3.86
C PRO A 41 14.31 -8.30 -4.95
N SER A 42 15.56 -8.49 -4.56
CA SER A 42 16.64 -8.98 -5.41
C SER A 42 17.38 -10.09 -4.68
N GLY A 43 18.00 -11.00 -5.43
CA GLY A 43 18.70 -12.15 -4.88
C GLY A 43 18.56 -13.39 -5.77
N THR A 44 19.19 -14.46 -5.31
CA THR A 44 19.08 -15.82 -5.86
C THR A 44 17.70 -16.42 -5.60
N PRO A 45 17.29 -17.48 -6.34
CA PRO A 45 16.03 -18.16 -6.08
C PRO A 45 15.88 -18.63 -4.63
N ASP A 46 16.93 -19.19 -4.03
CA ASP A 46 16.90 -19.71 -2.66
C ASP A 46 16.65 -18.59 -1.63
N GLU A 47 17.30 -17.44 -1.80
CA GLU A 47 17.08 -16.25 -0.96
C GLU A 47 15.65 -15.73 -1.11
N LEU A 48 15.11 -15.72 -2.34
CA LEU A 48 13.75 -15.28 -2.62
C LEU A 48 12.71 -16.25 -2.06
N PHE A 49 12.95 -17.56 -2.12
CA PHE A 49 12.08 -18.56 -1.48
C PHE A 49 12.07 -18.39 0.05
N ALA A 50 13.23 -18.20 0.67
CA ALA A 50 13.33 -17.95 2.11
C ALA A 50 12.60 -16.66 2.52
N GLN A 51 12.78 -15.58 1.75
CA GLN A 51 12.04 -14.33 1.95
C GLN A 51 10.53 -14.53 1.79
N MET A 52 10.09 -15.24 0.75
CA MET A 52 8.67 -15.52 0.52
C MET A 52 8.05 -16.30 1.68
N GLN A 53 8.75 -17.33 2.18
CA GLN A 53 8.31 -18.13 3.33
C GLN A 53 8.17 -17.26 4.58
N GLN A 54 9.16 -16.42 4.88
CA GLN A 54 9.08 -15.49 6.01
C GLN A 54 7.92 -14.51 5.86
N THR A 55 7.71 -13.94 4.67
CA THR A 55 6.66 -12.95 4.43
C THR A 55 5.26 -13.56 4.54
N ILE A 56 5.05 -14.79 4.06
CA ILE A 56 3.76 -15.49 4.24
C ILE A 56 3.51 -15.80 5.73
N ALA A 57 4.53 -16.17 6.50
CA ALA A 57 4.39 -16.36 7.94
C ALA A 57 3.99 -15.05 8.65
N LEU A 58 4.58 -13.92 8.25
CA LEU A 58 4.22 -12.60 8.76
C LEU A 58 2.81 -12.18 8.34
N LEU A 59 2.38 -12.52 7.12
CA LEU A 59 1.01 -12.32 6.65
C LEU A 59 0.01 -13.08 7.53
N SER A 60 0.23 -14.38 7.75
CA SER A 60 -0.65 -15.19 8.60
C SER A 60 -0.76 -14.62 10.01
N LYS A 61 0.38 -14.26 10.61
CA LYS A 61 0.42 -13.62 11.93
C LYS A 61 -0.39 -12.32 11.95
N ALA A 62 -0.17 -11.43 10.97
CA ALA A 62 -0.87 -10.15 10.90
C ALA A 62 -2.39 -10.34 10.75
N LEU A 63 -2.83 -11.31 9.96
CA LEU A 63 -4.25 -11.67 9.83
C LEU A 63 -4.83 -12.21 11.14
N SER A 64 -4.09 -13.07 11.85
CA SER A 64 -4.48 -13.60 13.15
C SER A 64 -4.60 -12.52 14.22
N GLU A 65 -3.74 -11.50 14.17
CA GLU A 65 -3.76 -10.32 15.03
C GLU A 65 -4.74 -9.24 14.56
N SER A 66 -5.53 -9.50 13.50
CA SER A 66 -6.45 -8.54 12.88
C SER A 66 -5.79 -7.23 12.39
N ASN A 67 -4.47 -7.24 12.17
CA ASN A 67 -3.71 -6.10 11.67
C ASN A 67 -3.76 -6.05 10.14
N LYS A 68 -4.89 -5.55 9.61
CA LYS A 68 -5.15 -5.49 8.16
C LYS A 68 -4.16 -4.62 7.39
N GLY A 69 -3.61 -3.58 8.04
CA GLY A 69 -2.62 -2.70 7.42
C GLY A 69 -1.33 -3.46 7.12
N VAL A 70 -0.78 -4.15 8.14
CA VAL A 70 0.40 -4.99 7.97
C VAL A 70 0.11 -6.17 7.04
N ALA A 71 -1.06 -6.80 7.14
CA ALA A 71 -1.41 -7.93 6.28
C ALA A 71 -1.38 -7.55 4.79
N ARG A 72 -1.95 -6.39 4.41
CA ARG A 72 -1.89 -5.88 3.03
C ARG A 72 -0.47 -5.57 2.58
N LEU A 73 0.35 -4.99 3.47
CA LEU A 73 1.76 -4.75 3.18
C LEU A 73 2.50 -6.06 2.88
N ARG A 74 2.29 -7.10 3.70
CA ARG A 74 2.90 -8.42 3.48
C ARG A 74 2.42 -9.08 2.19
N LEU A 75 1.15 -8.92 1.81
CA LEU A 75 0.67 -9.41 0.52
C LEU A 75 1.39 -8.72 -0.65
N ALA A 76 1.53 -7.39 -0.62
CA ALA A 76 2.25 -6.67 -1.66
C ALA A 76 3.73 -7.11 -1.76
N GLU A 77 4.37 -7.39 -0.63
CA GLU A 77 5.72 -7.97 -0.59
C GLU A 77 5.76 -9.37 -1.23
N ILE A 78 4.79 -10.25 -0.94
CA ILE A 78 4.68 -11.59 -1.55
C ILE A 78 4.53 -11.50 -3.08
N GLU A 79 3.66 -10.61 -3.57
CA GLU A 79 3.46 -10.39 -5.00
C GLU A 79 4.73 -9.88 -5.68
N SER A 80 5.43 -8.96 -5.02
CA SER A 80 6.71 -8.43 -5.48
C SER A 80 7.78 -9.52 -5.55
N ILE A 81 7.93 -10.34 -4.51
CA ILE A 81 8.86 -11.48 -4.49
C ILE A 81 8.52 -12.46 -5.61
N TRP A 82 7.24 -12.80 -5.78
CA TRP A 82 6.81 -13.71 -6.84
C TRP A 82 7.12 -13.16 -8.22
N SER A 83 6.94 -11.86 -8.45
CA SER A 83 7.25 -11.24 -9.73
C SER A 83 8.73 -11.36 -10.11
N THR A 84 9.64 -11.29 -9.12
CA THR A 84 11.09 -11.48 -9.32
C THR A 84 11.47 -12.96 -9.42
N LEU A 85 10.84 -13.83 -8.63
CA LEU A 85 11.16 -15.25 -8.53
C LEU A 85 10.65 -16.04 -9.75
N LYS A 86 9.44 -15.75 -10.23
CA LYS A 86 8.77 -16.46 -11.32
C LYS A 86 9.64 -16.65 -12.57
N PRO A 87 10.31 -15.62 -13.14
CA PRO A 87 11.17 -15.83 -14.30
C PRO A 87 12.39 -16.71 -14.00
N GLN A 88 12.91 -16.71 -12.76
CA GLN A 88 14.09 -17.50 -12.39
C GLN A 88 13.78 -19.00 -12.24
N VAL A 89 12.53 -19.35 -11.96
CA VAL A 89 12.10 -20.74 -11.79
C VAL A 89 11.32 -21.27 -13.00
N ALA A 90 11.21 -20.50 -14.07
CA ALA A 90 10.45 -20.86 -15.27
C ALA A 90 11.00 -22.13 -15.95
N GLU A 91 12.33 -22.35 -15.91
CA GLU A 91 12.97 -23.54 -16.46
C GLU A 91 12.61 -24.85 -15.72
N ARG A 92 12.07 -24.76 -14.49
CA ARG A 92 11.56 -25.92 -13.75
C ARG A 92 10.23 -26.45 -14.33
N GLY A 93 9.64 -25.74 -15.30
CA GLY A 93 8.48 -26.16 -16.07
C GLY A 93 7.16 -25.53 -15.64
N ASP A 94 6.19 -25.53 -16.55
CA ASP A 94 4.89 -24.85 -16.37
C ASP A 94 4.11 -25.36 -15.15
N GLN A 95 4.17 -26.65 -14.87
CA GLN A 95 3.49 -27.24 -13.72
C GLN A 95 4.02 -26.68 -12.41
N PHE A 96 5.35 -26.54 -12.27
CA PHE A 96 5.98 -25.95 -11.09
C PHE A 96 5.56 -24.48 -10.92
N VAL A 97 5.58 -23.70 -12.01
CA VAL A 97 5.15 -22.29 -11.97
C VAL A 97 3.68 -22.17 -11.59
N GLN A 98 2.81 -23.06 -12.08
CA GLN A 98 1.38 -23.09 -11.71
C GLN A 98 1.18 -23.46 -10.23
N ASP A 99 1.94 -24.42 -9.71
CA ASP A 99 1.86 -24.80 -8.29
C ASP A 99 2.29 -23.65 -7.39
N MET A 100 3.35 -22.93 -7.76
CA MET A 100 3.75 -21.70 -7.09
C MET A 100 2.70 -20.58 -7.18
N GLN A 101 2.08 -20.40 -8.35
CA GLN A 101 1.00 -19.44 -8.51
C GLN A 101 -0.18 -19.75 -7.58
N ARG A 102 -0.58 -21.03 -7.44
CA ARG A 102 -1.65 -21.43 -6.52
C ARG A 102 -1.33 -21.11 -5.05
N ILE A 103 -0.05 -21.19 -4.66
CA ILE A 103 0.41 -20.80 -3.32
C ILE A 103 0.23 -19.29 -3.12
N VAL A 104 0.57 -18.47 -4.11
CA VAL A 104 0.35 -17.01 -4.10
C VAL A 104 -1.13 -16.68 -4.06
N ASP A 105 -1.96 -17.37 -4.86
CA ASP A 105 -3.41 -17.18 -4.89
C ASP A 105 -4.07 -17.48 -3.54
N LEU A 106 -3.55 -18.45 -2.78
CA LEU A 106 -3.98 -18.70 -1.40
C LEU A 106 -3.63 -17.52 -0.47
N ALA A 107 -2.44 -16.92 -0.62
CA ALA A 107 -2.07 -15.73 0.13
C ALA A 107 -2.98 -14.54 -0.22
N ILE A 108 -3.32 -14.35 -1.50
CA ILE A 108 -4.28 -13.34 -1.95
C ILE A 108 -5.66 -13.58 -1.33
N SER A 109 -6.20 -14.80 -1.46
CA SER A 109 -7.50 -15.20 -0.88
C SER A 109 -7.58 -14.92 0.63
N SER A 110 -6.48 -15.08 1.35
CA SER A 110 -6.42 -14.83 2.80
C SER A 110 -6.75 -13.38 3.17
N ILE A 111 -6.34 -12.41 2.34
CA ILE A 111 -6.67 -11.00 2.49
C ILE A 111 -8.09 -10.71 2.00
N GLU A 112 -8.40 -11.13 0.77
CA GLU A 112 -9.68 -10.83 0.12
C GLU A 112 -10.86 -11.32 0.95
N ARG A 113 -10.70 -12.49 1.58
CA ARG A 113 -11.75 -13.14 2.37
C ARG A 113 -11.57 -12.97 3.87
N ASN A 114 -10.51 -12.31 4.31
CA ASN A 114 -10.13 -12.17 5.73
C ASN A 114 -10.06 -13.54 6.45
N ARG A 115 -9.35 -14.50 5.84
CA ARG A 115 -9.22 -15.90 6.28
C ARG A 115 -7.75 -16.24 6.59
N PRO A 116 -7.29 -16.12 7.85
CA PRO A 116 -5.90 -16.47 8.23
C PRO A 116 -5.49 -17.89 7.81
N ALA A 117 -6.44 -18.85 7.86
CA ALA A 117 -6.18 -20.24 7.48
C ALA A 117 -5.74 -20.43 6.02
N ASP A 118 -6.10 -19.52 5.10
CA ASP A 118 -5.60 -19.59 3.72
C ASP A 118 -4.12 -19.20 3.64
N ALA A 119 -3.66 -18.24 4.46
CA ALA A 119 -2.25 -17.88 4.58
C ALA A 119 -1.43 -19.01 5.23
N ASP A 120 -1.97 -19.68 6.26
CA ASP A 120 -1.33 -20.85 6.88
C ASP A 120 -1.14 -21.99 5.86
N LYS A 121 -2.16 -22.21 5.02
CA LYS A 121 -2.10 -23.23 3.97
C LYS A 121 -1.06 -22.87 2.90
N SER A 122 -1.02 -21.59 2.50
CA SER A 122 0.02 -21.06 1.60
C SER A 122 1.43 -21.33 2.16
N LEU A 123 1.66 -21.01 3.44
CA LEU A 123 2.96 -21.22 4.10
C LEU A 123 3.37 -22.69 4.11
N ARG A 124 2.43 -23.57 4.46
CA ARG A 124 2.69 -25.01 4.52
C ARG A 124 3.02 -25.58 3.14
N PHE A 125 2.29 -25.18 2.10
CA PHE A 125 2.55 -25.63 0.73
C PHE A 125 3.87 -25.11 0.19
N LEU A 126 4.22 -23.85 0.48
CA LEU A 126 5.54 -23.32 0.11
C LEU A 126 6.67 -24.10 0.78
N THR A 127 6.50 -24.44 2.06
CA THR A 127 7.49 -25.23 2.80
C THR A 127 7.71 -26.60 2.14
N LEU A 128 6.63 -27.28 1.74
CA LEU A 128 6.74 -28.54 1.01
C LEU A 128 7.44 -28.39 -0.35
N VAL A 129 7.18 -27.29 -1.07
CA VAL A 129 7.91 -27.00 -2.32
C VAL A 129 9.41 -26.88 -2.03
N ILE A 130 9.79 -26.06 -1.04
CA ILE A 130 11.20 -25.81 -0.67
C ILE A 130 11.91 -27.10 -0.27
N GLU A 131 11.25 -27.99 0.47
CA GLU A 131 11.82 -29.30 0.86
C GLU A 131 12.10 -30.24 -0.32
N THR A 132 11.53 -29.96 -1.50
CA THR A 132 11.67 -30.77 -2.72
C THR A 132 12.53 -30.12 -3.81
N LEU A 133 13.06 -28.93 -3.56
CA LEU A 133 13.89 -28.18 -4.53
C LEU A 133 15.27 -28.79 -4.73
#